data_AF-A0A1G9GMD6-F1
#
_entry.id   AF-A0A1G9GMD6-F1
#
_cell.length_a   1.000
_cell.length_b   1.000
_cell.length_c   1.000
_cell.angle_alpha   90.00
_cell.angle_beta   90.00
_cell.angle_gamma   90.00
#
_symmetry.space_group_name_H-M   'P 1'
#
loop_
_entity.id
_entity.type
_entity.pdbx_description
1 polymer ?
#
loop_
_entity_poly.entity_id
_entity_poly.type
_entity_poly.pdbx_seq_one_letter_code
_entity_poly.pdbx_strand_id
1 'polypeptide(L)'
;MSQNEPGRDWFAPPPGQPDNEPAAPPRPVRPPQPPRPRPRRRRTFPDQRVWPPPAPAESVEGATQPFPALPDTRPLPPRAPGPVGGVAEPPPRRPRTLLMGVAAAVALVLAAGAPTVDAYLFYKGGQPSDIVHTVAAGKEKTFEHVSWQASIETMKAPQPTPPGRQWVKIVVTRKGVDATGIRLTGRPELELRDRAGRAWAVEITEDDVAIDDAVVGKPYTYTANAVVPEGVAGEVELRLRPDTTYRSDTPTDQLLAVPTDPAEQEKAKHKDVLVFRR
;
A
#
# COMPACT_ATOMS: atom_id res chain seq x y z
N MET A 1 1.74 60.70 41.64
CA MET A 1 0.31 60.53 41.30
C MET A 1 0.24 59.97 39.88
N SER A 2 -0.66 59.00 39.66
CA SER A 2 -0.77 58.05 38.51
C SER A 2 0.24 56.89 38.59
N GLN A 3 -0.09 55.60 38.47
CA GLN A 3 -1.33 54.79 38.35
C GLN A 3 -0.99 53.40 38.95
N ASN A 4 -1.91 52.76 39.67
CA ASN A 4 -1.85 51.35 40.06
C ASN A 4 -3.29 50.80 40.02
N GLU A 5 -3.59 49.89 39.10
CA GLU A 5 -4.78 49.04 39.14
C GLU A 5 -4.33 47.57 39.18
N PRO A 6 -4.77 46.78 40.18
CA PRO A 6 -4.70 45.33 40.12
C PRO A 6 -6.09 44.68 40.02
N GLY A 7 -6.17 43.67 39.14
CA GLY A 7 -6.85 42.37 39.36
C GLY A 7 -8.36 42.34 39.54
N ARG A 8 -9.11 41.96 38.49
CA ARG A 8 -10.47 41.40 38.60
C ARG A 8 -10.41 39.87 38.69
N ASP A 9 -10.57 39.34 39.90
CA ASP A 9 -10.87 37.94 40.19
C ASP A 9 -12.37 37.67 39.94
N TRP A 10 -12.71 36.89 38.91
CA TRP A 10 -14.10 36.65 38.49
C TRP A 10 -14.67 35.28 38.90
N PHE A 11 -13.88 34.43 39.56
CA PHE A 11 -14.31 33.06 39.88
C PHE A 11 -13.83 32.60 41.26
N ALA A 12 -14.37 33.23 42.31
CA ALA A 12 -14.43 32.61 43.64
C ALA A 12 -15.90 32.41 44.03
N PRO A 13 -16.35 31.18 44.34
CA PRO A 13 -17.71 30.94 44.82
C PRO A 13 -17.86 31.34 46.30
N PRO A 14 -19.03 31.83 46.74
CA PRO A 14 -19.26 32.25 48.12
C PRO A 14 -19.44 31.05 49.08
N PRO A 15 -18.99 31.16 50.35
CA PRO A 15 -19.12 30.07 51.31
C PRO A 15 -20.48 30.08 52.03
N GLY A 16 -21.10 28.89 52.10
CA GLY A 16 -22.07 28.54 53.14
C GLY A 16 -23.53 28.39 52.70
N GLN A 17 -23.92 27.19 52.25
CA GLN A 17 -25.27 26.67 52.51
C GLN A 17 -25.31 25.12 52.38
N PRO A 18 -25.85 24.38 53.37
CA PRO A 18 -25.87 22.91 53.39
C PRO A 18 -27.06 22.27 52.66
N ASP A 19 -26.88 21.00 52.31
CA ASP A 19 -27.70 20.10 51.48
C ASP A 19 -29.10 19.78 52.05
N ASN A 20 -30.14 19.74 51.19
CA ASN A 20 -31.08 18.60 51.14
C ASN A 20 -32.12 18.64 49.99
N GLU A 21 -32.35 17.42 49.47
CA GLU A 21 -33.46 16.88 48.65
C GLU A 21 -33.43 16.89 47.10
N PRO A 22 -33.86 15.77 46.47
CA PRO A 22 -33.48 15.42 45.10
C PRO A 22 -34.56 15.80 44.08
N ALA A 23 -34.22 16.75 43.20
CA ALA A 23 -35.04 17.06 42.02
C ALA A 23 -34.84 16.01 40.92
N ALA A 24 -35.95 15.48 40.39
CA ALA A 24 -36.02 14.51 39.30
C ALA A 24 -35.20 14.92 38.05
N PRO A 25 -34.63 13.97 37.30
CA PRO A 25 -33.81 14.31 36.15
C PRO A 25 -34.66 14.93 35.03
N PRO A 26 -34.20 16.04 34.39
CA PRO A 26 -34.87 16.61 33.24
C PRO A 26 -34.81 15.66 32.04
N ARG A 27 -35.93 15.52 31.31
CA ARG A 27 -35.98 14.75 30.06
C ARG A 27 -35.04 15.39 29.02
N PRO A 28 -34.25 14.59 28.28
CA PRO A 28 -33.39 15.15 27.24
C PRO A 28 -34.21 15.74 26.09
N VAL A 29 -33.97 17.02 25.80
CA VAL A 29 -34.48 17.72 24.62
C VAL A 29 -33.85 17.07 23.39
N ARG A 30 -34.68 16.56 22.48
CA ARG A 30 -34.23 15.92 21.24
C ARG A 30 -33.69 17.01 20.30
N PRO A 31 -32.45 16.91 19.78
CA PRO A 31 -31.95 17.88 18.80
C PRO A 31 -32.74 17.77 17.48
N PRO A 32 -32.87 18.87 16.71
CA PRO A 32 -33.54 18.85 15.42
C PRO A 32 -32.82 17.89 14.45
N GLN A 33 -33.57 16.98 13.84
CA GLN A 33 -33.01 16.02 12.89
C GLN A 33 -32.56 16.73 11.60
N PRO A 34 -31.38 16.41 11.04
CA PRO A 34 -31.00 16.89 9.72
C PRO A 34 -31.93 16.30 8.64
N PRO A 35 -32.18 17.04 7.54
CA PRO A 35 -33.05 16.57 6.47
C PRO A 35 -32.51 15.26 5.86
N ARG A 36 -33.39 14.27 5.72
CA ARG A 36 -33.07 12.99 5.08
C ARG A 36 -32.64 13.23 3.62
N PRO A 37 -31.52 12.66 3.15
CA PRO A 37 -31.12 12.79 1.76
C PRO A 37 -32.15 12.07 0.87
N ARG A 38 -32.71 12.80 -0.10
CA ARG A 38 -33.55 12.24 -1.18
C ARG A 38 -32.73 11.23 -1.99
N PRO A 39 -33.34 10.12 -2.48
CA PRO A 39 -32.62 9.14 -3.28
C PRO A 39 -32.12 9.80 -4.58
N ARG A 40 -30.79 9.98 -4.68
CA ARG A 40 -30.14 10.42 -5.92
C ARG A 40 -30.34 9.33 -6.98
N ARG A 41 -30.93 9.70 -8.11
CA ARG A 41 -30.96 8.87 -9.33
C ARG A 41 -29.53 8.37 -9.61
N ARG A 42 -29.38 7.06 -9.75
CA ARG A 42 -28.13 6.40 -10.13
C ARG A 42 -27.66 6.99 -11.47
N ARG A 43 -26.60 7.78 -11.46
CA ARG A 43 -25.77 7.99 -12.64
C ARG A 43 -24.88 6.75 -12.76
N THR A 44 -25.17 5.92 -13.75
CA THR A 44 -24.34 4.77 -14.12
C THR A 44 -23.05 5.32 -14.73
N PHE A 45 -21.94 5.16 -14.04
CA PHE A 45 -20.60 5.40 -14.61
C PHE A 45 -20.19 4.14 -15.39
N PRO A 46 -19.66 4.25 -16.62
CA PRO A 46 -19.32 3.11 -17.47
C PRO A 46 -18.12 2.26 -17.00
N ASP A 47 -17.50 2.57 -15.87
CA ASP A 47 -16.21 1.97 -15.47
C ASP A 47 -16.32 0.75 -14.55
N GLN A 48 -17.51 0.12 -14.41
CA GLN A 48 -17.66 -1.15 -13.68
C GLN A 48 -17.37 -2.39 -14.56
N ARG A 49 -16.20 -2.44 -15.19
CA ARG A 49 -15.66 -3.72 -15.68
C ARG A 49 -14.73 -4.31 -14.64
N VAL A 50 -15.29 -5.23 -13.85
CA VAL A 50 -14.57 -6.11 -12.91
C VAL A 50 -13.70 -7.09 -13.71
N TRP A 51 -12.43 -7.14 -13.37
CA TRP A 51 -11.43 -8.12 -13.82
C TRP A 51 -11.39 -9.30 -12.82
N PRO A 52 -11.11 -10.57 -13.22
CA PRO A 52 -10.59 -11.09 -14.51
C PRO A 52 -11.59 -11.89 -15.36
N PRO A 53 -11.29 -12.13 -16.66
CA PRO A 53 -12.09 -13.00 -17.54
C PRO A 53 -11.89 -14.50 -17.21
N PRO A 54 -12.89 -15.37 -17.50
CA PRO A 54 -12.79 -16.82 -17.29
C PRO A 54 -11.73 -17.46 -18.19
N ALA A 55 -10.97 -18.40 -17.63
CA ALA A 55 -9.93 -19.15 -18.31
C ALA A 55 -10.51 -20.08 -19.41
N PRO A 56 -9.93 -20.13 -20.61
CA PRO A 56 -10.10 -21.25 -21.52
C PRO A 56 -9.29 -22.47 -21.03
N ALA A 57 -9.91 -23.64 -21.16
CA ALA A 57 -9.39 -24.94 -20.77
C ALA A 57 -8.05 -25.33 -21.45
N GLU A 58 -7.32 -26.20 -20.76
CA GLU A 58 -6.06 -26.81 -21.18
C GLU A 58 -6.11 -27.48 -22.56
N SER A 59 -5.03 -27.32 -23.34
CA SER A 59 -4.54 -28.34 -24.27
C SER A 59 -3.00 -28.26 -24.38
N VAL A 60 -2.37 -29.02 -23.49
CA VAL A 60 -1.45 -30.14 -23.78
C VAL A 60 -0.40 -29.98 -24.91
N GLU A 61 0.86 -30.06 -24.46
CA GLU A 61 2.05 -30.67 -25.10
C GLU A 61 2.74 -30.00 -26.30
N GLY A 62 3.95 -29.51 -26.03
CA GLY A 62 5.16 -30.20 -26.51
C GLY A 62 5.76 -29.79 -27.86
N ALA A 63 7.09 -29.92 -27.90
CA ALA A 63 7.97 -30.06 -29.07
C ALA A 63 8.65 -28.80 -29.65
N THR A 64 9.87 -28.66 -29.16
CA THR A 64 11.09 -28.07 -29.74
C THR A 64 11.41 -28.48 -31.20
N GLN A 65 11.73 -27.47 -32.04
CA GLN A 65 12.60 -27.50 -33.24
C GLN A 65 12.12 -28.24 -34.54
N PRO A 66 12.80 -28.10 -35.71
CA PRO A 66 12.67 -27.02 -36.69
C PRO A 66 12.24 -27.49 -38.12
N PHE A 67 12.03 -26.52 -39.03
CA PHE A 67 11.52 -26.64 -40.40
C PHE A 67 12.35 -27.49 -41.39
N PRO A 68 11.72 -28.18 -42.36
CA PRO A 68 12.36 -28.58 -43.62
C PRO A 68 11.97 -27.69 -44.82
N ALA A 69 12.96 -27.46 -45.69
CA ALA A 69 12.89 -26.67 -46.93
C ALA A 69 12.14 -27.39 -48.07
N LEU A 70 11.49 -26.60 -48.95
CA LEU A 70 10.85 -27.05 -50.19
C LEU A 70 11.85 -27.07 -51.37
N PRO A 71 11.83 -28.07 -52.27
CA PRO A 71 12.51 -27.99 -53.56
C PRO A 71 11.63 -27.38 -54.67
N ASP A 72 12.32 -26.78 -55.65
CA ASP A 72 11.84 -25.87 -56.68
C ASP A 72 11.61 -26.56 -58.07
N THR A 73 10.76 -25.93 -58.89
CA THR A 73 10.73 -25.90 -60.39
C THR A 73 10.16 -27.03 -61.31
N ARG A 74 9.03 -26.67 -61.98
CA ARG A 74 8.62 -26.77 -63.45
C ARG A 74 8.45 -28.13 -64.18
N PRO A 75 7.79 -28.20 -65.38
CA PRO A 75 6.64 -27.45 -65.97
C PRO A 75 5.57 -28.37 -66.65
N LEU A 76 4.41 -27.84 -67.08
CA LEU A 76 3.43 -28.55 -67.95
C LEU A 76 3.16 -27.80 -69.29
N PRO A 77 2.92 -28.52 -70.42
CA PRO A 77 2.88 -27.97 -71.79
C PRO A 77 1.48 -27.48 -72.24
N PRO A 78 1.36 -26.80 -73.40
CA PRO A 78 0.20 -25.96 -73.74
C PRO A 78 -0.90 -26.72 -74.48
N ARG A 79 -2.16 -26.29 -74.31
CA ARG A 79 -3.28 -26.70 -75.17
C ARG A 79 -4.28 -25.56 -75.37
N ALA A 80 -4.57 -25.24 -76.63
CA ALA A 80 -5.68 -24.42 -77.12
C ALA A 80 -6.59 -25.32 -78.01
N PRO A 81 -7.74 -24.89 -78.59
CA PRO A 81 -8.66 -23.77 -78.31
C PRO A 81 -10.18 -24.17 -78.19
N GLY A 82 -11.00 -23.29 -77.59
CA GLY A 82 -12.48 -23.11 -77.80
C GLY A 82 -13.45 -24.24 -77.38
N PRO A 83 -14.78 -23.98 -77.15
CA PRO A 83 -15.58 -22.88 -77.71
C PRO A 83 -16.56 -22.15 -76.74
N VAL A 84 -17.10 -21.06 -77.28
CA VAL A 84 -18.27 -20.20 -76.94
C VAL A 84 -19.10 -20.38 -75.65
N GLY A 85 -19.35 -19.22 -75.02
CA GLY A 85 -20.72 -18.81 -74.65
C GLY A 85 -21.06 -18.87 -73.17
N GLY A 86 -20.91 -17.75 -72.48
CA GLY A 86 -21.48 -17.54 -71.14
C GLY A 86 -21.00 -16.24 -70.53
N VAL A 87 -21.89 -15.24 -70.45
CA VAL A 87 -21.66 -13.99 -69.72
C VAL A 87 -21.34 -14.35 -68.27
N ALA A 88 -20.10 -14.12 -67.85
CA ALA A 88 -19.66 -14.33 -66.47
C ALA A 88 -19.32 -12.97 -65.84
N GLU A 89 -20.10 -12.66 -64.82
CA GLU A 89 -20.03 -11.57 -63.86
C GLU A 89 -18.60 -11.30 -63.33
N PRO A 90 -18.20 -10.04 -63.08
CA PRO A 90 -16.86 -9.74 -62.58
C PRO A 90 -16.65 -10.37 -61.18
N PRO A 91 -15.48 -10.96 -60.89
CA PRO A 91 -15.24 -11.60 -59.61
C PRO A 91 -15.26 -10.57 -58.47
N PRO A 92 -15.78 -10.93 -57.28
CA PRO A 92 -15.85 -10.01 -56.15
C PRO A 92 -14.42 -9.63 -55.73
N ARG A 93 -14.14 -8.32 -55.76
CA ARG A 93 -12.91 -7.74 -55.22
C ARG A 93 -12.84 -8.07 -53.73
N ARG A 94 -11.97 -9.00 -53.35
CA ARG A 94 -11.71 -9.31 -51.93
C ARG A 94 -11.17 -8.07 -51.21
N PRO A 95 -11.72 -7.71 -50.04
CA PRO A 95 -11.44 -6.43 -49.41
C PRO A 95 -10.05 -6.44 -48.74
N ARG A 96 -9.06 -5.80 -49.38
CA ARG A 96 -7.74 -5.48 -48.80
C ARG A 96 -7.82 -4.72 -47.47
N THR A 97 -8.96 -4.12 -47.17
CA THR A 97 -9.24 -3.38 -45.93
C THR A 97 -9.28 -4.27 -44.69
N LEU A 98 -9.64 -5.55 -44.81
CA LEU A 98 -9.77 -6.43 -43.64
C LEU A 98 -8.39 -6.87 -43.11
N LEU A 99 -7.42 -7.10 -44.01
CA LEU A 99 -6.04 -7.43 -43.63
C LEU A 99 -5.30 -6.22 -43.04
N MET A 100 -5.57 -5.01 -43.55
CA MET A 100 -5.02 -3.78 -42.95
C MET A 100 -5.64 -3.46 -41.58
N GLY A 101 -6.93 -3.76 -41.36
CA GLY A 101 -7.58 -3.59 -40.07
C GLY A 101 -6.98 -4.47 -38.96
N VAL A 102 -6.67 -5.73 -39.28
CA VAL A 102 -6.02 -6.66 -38.33
C VAL A 102 -4.58 -6.26 -38.03
N ALA A 103 -3.80 -5.89 -39.05
CA ALA A 103 -2.43 -5.43 -38.85
C ALA A 103 -2.35 -4.14 -38.01
N ALA A 104 -3.27 -3.19 -38.25
CA ALA A 104 -3.36 -1.97 -37.46
C ALA A 104 -3.77 -2.25 -36.00
N ALA A 105 -4.71 -3.17 -35.76
CA ALA A 105 -5.11 -3.54 -34.40
C ALA A 105 -3.97 -4.25 -33.63
N VAL A 106 -3.24 -5.15 -34.28
CA VAL A 106 -2.06 -5.83 -33.68
C VAL A 106 -0.94 -4.82 -33.40
N ALA A 107 -0.67 -3.89 -34.32
CA ALA A 107 0.32 -2.83 -34.12
C ALA A 107 -0.09 -1.88 -32.98
N LEU A 108 -1.39 -1.56 -32.84
CA LEU A 108 -1.89 -0.71 -31.75
C LEU A 108 -1.81 -1.41 -30.39
N VAL A 109 -2.09 -2.72 -30.33
CA VAL A 109 -1.91 -3.54 -29.12
C VAL A 109 -0.44 -3.66 -28.74
N LEU A 110 0.47 -3.86 -29.70
CA LEU A 110 1.91 -3.90 -29.45
C LEU A 110 2.46 -2.52 -29.05
N ALA A 111 1.98 -1.44 -29.66
CA ALA A 111 2.42 -0.07 -29.35
C ALA A 111 1.92 0.43 -27.99
N ALA A 112 0.74 -0.02 -27.53
CA ALA A 112 0.25 0.27 -26.18
C ALA A 112 0.78 -0.71 -25.12
N GLY A 113 1.04 -1.97 -25.50
CA GLY A 113 1.53 -3.03 -24.61
C GLY A 113 3.03 -2.99 -24.34
N ALA A 114 3.86 -2.64 -25.31
CA ALA A 114 5.31 -2.58 -25.13
C ALA A 114 5.77 -1.56 -24.05
N PRO A 115 5.32 -0.29 -24.05
CA PRO A 115 5.73 0.66 -23.02
C PRO A 115 5.16 0.31 -21.63
N THR A 116 4.06 -0.44 -21.54
CA THR A 116 3.49 -0.84 -20.24
C THR A 116 4.26 -2.02 -19.63
N VAL A 117 4.76 -2.96 -20.43
CA VAL A 117 5.66 -4.01 -19.94
C VAL A 117 7.00 -3.41 -19.53
N ASP A 118 7.55 -2.47 -20.32
CA ASP A 118 8.84 -1.83 -20.00
C ASP A 118 8.73 -0.92 -18.75
N ALA A 119 7.64 -0.17 -18.60
CA ALA A 119 7.37 0.60 -17.37
C ALA A 119 7.17 -0.30 -16.14
N TYR A 120 6.56 -1.48 -16.31
CA TYR A 120 6.38 -2.46 -15.23
C TYR A 120 7.70 -3.15 -14.85
N LEU A 121 8.54 -3.48 -15.82
CA LEU A 121 9.88 -4.03 -15.60
C LEU A 121 10.83 -2.98 -15.03
N PHE A 122 10.71 -1.70 -15.42
CA PHE A 122 11.44 -0.59 -14.80
C PHE A 122 10.97 -0.36 -13.36
N TYR A 123 9.66 -0.42 -13.09
CA TYR A 123 9.09 -0.34 -11.75
C TYR A 123 9.57 -1.49 -10.85
N LYS A 124 9.67 -2.72 -11.37
CA LYS A 124 10.19 -3.88 -10.62
C LYS A 124 11.71 -3.97 -10.56
N GLY A 125 12.43 -3.49 -11.57
CA GLY A 125 13.89 -3.62 -11.71
C GLY A 125 14.68 -2.48 -11.09
N GLY A 126 14.07 -1.30 -10.90
CA GLY A 126 14.72 -0.12 -10.34
C GLY A 126 14.63 0.02 -8.81
N GLN A 127 13.95 -0.89 -8.12
CA GLN A 127 13.82 -0.84 -6.66
C GLN A 127 14.99 -1.64 -6.04
N PRO A 128 15.91 -1.02 -5.30
CA PRO A 128 16.94 -1.76 -4.59
C PRO A 128 16.29 -2.78 -3.65
N SER A 129 16.84 -3.99 -3.62
CA SER A 129 16.37 -5.06 -2.72
C SER A 129 16.49 -4.62 -1.26
N ASP A 130 15.49 -4.95 -0.44
CA ASP A 130 15.52 -4.69 1.00
C ASP A 130 16.83 -5.24 1.62
N ILE A 131 17.47 -4.44 2.48
CA ILE A 131 18.57 -4.90 3.33
C ILE A 131 17.94 -5.42 4.62
N VAL A 132 17.99 -6.73 4.83
CA VAL A 132 17.25 -7.39 5.91
C VAL A 132 18.12 -7.60 7.14
N HIS A 133 17.67 -7.05 8.27
CA HIS A 133 18.27 -7.26 9.59
C HIS A 133 17.34 -8.13 10.44
N THR A 134 17.65 -9.42 10.54
CA THR A 134 16.86 -10.35 11.36
C THR A 134 17.15 -10.13 12.85
N VAL A 135 16.08 -10.00 13.64
CA VAL A 135 16.11 -9.84 15.10
C VAL A 135 15.38 -11.03 15.74
N ALA A 136 16.05 -11.70 16.67
CA ALA A 136 15.45 -12.82 17.40
C ALA A 136 14.30 -12.33 18.30
N ALA A 137 13.35 -13.23 18.58
CA ALA A 137 12.17 -12.90 19.39
C ALA A 137 12.55 -12.30 20.74
N GLY A 138 11.88 -11.20 21.09
CA GLY A 138 12.11 -10.45 22.32
C GLY A 138 13.47 -9.74 22.42
N LYS A 139 14.33 -9.79 21.39
CA LYS A 139 15.60 -9.08 21.37
C LYS A 139 15.45 -7.67 20.81
N GLU A 140 16.38 -6.83 21.23
CA GLU A 140 16.49 -5.44 20.82
C GLU A 140 17.56 -5.32 19.72
N LYS A 141 17.36 -4.42 18.76
CA LYS A 141 18.30 -4.10 17.69
C LYS A 141 18.45 -2.58 17.56
N THR A 142 19.69 -2.11 17.68
CA THR A 142 20.04 -0.72 17.38
C THR A 142 20.29 -0.55 15.89
N PHE A 143 19.68 0.47 15.30
CA PHE A 143 19.83 0.88 13.91
C PHE A 143 19.70 2.41 13.80
N GLU A 144 20.67 3.06 13.13
CA GLU A 144 20.70 4.53 12.92
C GLU A 144 20.31 5.33 14.17
N HIS A 145 21.07 5.17 15.26
CA HIS A 145 20.86 5.87 16.55
C HIS A 145 19.57 5.55 17.30
N VAL A 146 18.76 4.60 16.82
CA VAL A 146 17.51 4.21 17.45
C VAL A 146 17.53 2.72 17.77
N SER A 147 17.13 2.39 18.98
CA SER A 147 17.00 1.02 19.44
C SER A 147 15.55 0.55 19.33
N TRP A 148 15.36 -0.62 18.73
CA TRP A 148 14.05 -1.17 18.39
C TRP A 148 13.86 -2.55 19.01
N GLN A 149 12.70 -2.78 19.59
CA GLN A 149 12.24 -4.08 20.08
C GLN A 149 10.78 -4.24 19.69
N ALA A 150 10.33 -5.46 19.40
CA ALA A 150 8.92 -5.71 19.11
C ALA A 150 8.42 -7.00 19.74
N SER A 151 7.13 -7.05 20.03
CA SER A 151 6.40 -8.26 20.41
C SER A 151 5.13 -8.39 19.58
N ILE A 152 4.73 -9.65 19.32
CA ILE A 152 3.52 -10.00 18.57
C ILE A 152 2.72 -10.97 19.42
N GLU A 153 1.51 -10.58 19.79
CA GLU A 153 0.62 -11.35 20.64
C GLU A 153 -0.76 -11.48 20.01
N THR A 154 -1.42 -12.62 20.24
CA THR A 154 -2.84 -12.75 19.86
C THR A 154 -3.69 -11.94 20.82
N MET A 155 -4.69 -11.24 20.32
CA MET A 155 -5.62 -10.47 21.16
C MET A 155 -7.07 -10.86 20.92
N LYS A 156 -7.93 -10.53 21.88
CA LYS A 156 -9.37 -10.56 21.66
C LYS A 156 -9.75 -9.48 20.67
N ALA A 157 -10.59 -9.85 19.71
CA ALA A 157 -11.02 -8.96 18.66
C ALA A 157 -11.84 -7.76 19.21
N PRO A 158 -11.52 -6.52 18.83
CA PRO A 158 -12.32 -5.35 19.18
C PRO A 158 -13.66 -5.31 18.41
N GLN A 159 -13.72 -6.00 17.26
CA GLN A 159 -14.89 -6.15 16.41
C GLN A 159 -15.07 -7.63 16.03
N PRO A 160 -16.26 -8.07 15.58
CA PRO A 160 -16.45 -9.45 15.12
C PRO A 160 -15.45 -9.84 14.04
N THR A 161 -14.66 -10.87 14.30
CA THR A 161 -13.64 -11.37 13.36
C THR A 161 -14.28 -12.29 12.34
N PRO A 162 -13.95 -12.18 11.04
CA PRO A 162 -14.37 -13.17 10.05
C PRO A 162 -13.90 -14.59 10.45
N PRO A 163 -14.65 -15.65 10.09
CA PRO A 163 -14.25 -17.03 10.39
C PRO A 163 -12.83 -17.35 9.90
N GLY A 164 -12.06 -18.06 10.72
CA GLY A 164 -10.67 -18.46 10.41
C GLY A 164 -9.65 -17.31 10.42
N ARG A 165 -10.00 -16.14 10.97
CA ARG A 165 -9.10 -15.00 11.16
C ARG A 165 -8.88 -14.75 12.65
N GLN A 166 -7.72 -14.20 12.97
CA GLN A 166 -7.26 -13.89 14.31
C GLN A 166 -6.70 -12.47 14.35
N TRP A 167 -7.08 -11.72 15.37
CA TRP A 167 -6.47 -10.42 15.66
C TRP A 167 -5.14 -10.63 16.39
N VAL A 168 -4.14 -9.86 15.98
CA VAL A 168 -2.85 -9.78 16.66
C VAL A 168 -2.59 -8.34 17.08
N LYS A 169 -2.11 -8.18 18.31
CA LYS A 169 -1.56 -6.94 18.86
C LYS A 169 -0.06 -6.98 18.67
N ILE A 170 0.49 -5.87 18.20
CA ILE A 170 1.90 -5.67 17.99
C ILE A 170 2.31 -4.49 18.86
N VAL A 171 3.34 -4.67 19.69
CA VAL A 171 3.92 -3.57 20.48
C VAL A 171 5.35 -3.39 20.00
N VAL A 172 5.66 -2.19 19.52
CA VAL A 172 7.00 -1.81 19.08
C VAL A 172 7.55 -0.79 20.05
N THR A 173 8.65 -1.12 20.71
CA THR A 173 9.37 -0.19 21.59
C THR A 173 10.52 0.45 20.82
N ARG A 174 10.57 1.77 20.86
CA ARG A 174 11.60 2.63 20.29
C ARG A 174 12.34 3.36 21.41
N LYS A 175 13.67 3.43 21.35
CA LYS A 175 14.51 4.17 22.31
C LYS A 175 15.65 4.86 21.57
N GLY A 176 15.66 6.19 21.57
CA GLY A 176 16.78 6.97 21.03
C GLY A 176 18.03 6.75 21.89
N VAL A 177 19.13 6.27 21.30
CA VAL A 177 20.35 5.97 22.07
C VAL A 177 21.23 7.22 22.31
N ASP A 178 20.98 8.29 21.57
CA ASP A 178 21.65 9.59 21.69
C ASP A 178 20.75 10.74 21.20
N ALA A 179 21.34 11.95 21.14
CA ALA A 179 20.67 13.18 20.72
C ALA A 179 20.17 13.16 19.27
N THR A 180 20.81 12.40 18.39
CA THR A 180 20.34 12.19 17.01
C THR A 180 19.16 11.25 17.00
N GLY A 181 19.27 10.13 17.73
CA GLY A 181 18.23 9.12 17.83
C GLY A 181 16.89 9.64 18.33
N ILE A 182 16.89 10.56 19.30
CA ILE A 182 15.64 11.17 19.82
C ILE A 182 14.95 12.09 18.80
N ARG A 183 15.69 12.66 17.86
CA ARG A 183 15.15 13.56 16.81
C ARG A 183 14.59 12.81 15.61
N LEU A 184 14.94 11.54 15.42
CA LEU A 184 14.43 10.68 14.35
C LEU A 184 13.00 10.18 14.64
N THR A 185 12.02 11.07 14.63
CA THR A 185 10.64 10.79 15.06
C THR A 185 9.73 10.29 13.93
N GLY A 186 10.29 9.91 12.79
CA GLY A 186 9.52 9.39 11.67
C GLY A 186 8.77 8.11 12.04
N ARG A 187 7.49 8.04 11.63
CA ARG A 187 6.64 6.89 11.93
C ARG A 187 7.09 5.69 11.09
N PRO A 188 7.39 4.52 11.70
CA PRO A 188 7.85 3.36 10.95
C PRO A 188 6.72 2.75 10.11
N GLU A 189 7.08 2.15 8.99
CA GLU A 189 6.18 1.27 8.23
C GLU A 189 6.24 -0.14 8.83
N LEU A 190 5.08 -0.72 9.09
CA LEU A 190 4.93 -2.05 9.69
C LEU A 190 4.17 -2.98 8.73
N GLU A 191 4.66 -4.21 8.58
CA GLU A 191 4.02 -5.26 7.78
C GLU A 191 4.25 -6.62 8.45
N LEU A 192 3.25 -7.49 8.49
CA LEU A 192 3.45 -8.88 8.87
C LEU A 192 3.71 -9.73 7.64
N ARG A 193 4.66 -10.66 7.71
CA ARG A 193 4.85 -11.70 6.69
C ARG A 193 4.94 -13.08 7.28
N ASP A 194 4.48 -14.08 6.53
CA ASP A 194 4.72 -15.48 6.85
C ASP A 194 5.88 -16.06 6.01
N ARG A 195 6.21 -17.33 6.28
CA ARG A 195 7.23 -18.08 5.53
C ARG A 195 6.89 -18.30 4.07
N ALA A 196 5.61 -18.23 3.70
CA ALA A 196 5.15 -18.34 2.32
C ALA A 196 5.24 -16.99 1.57
N GLY A 197 5.69 -15.91 2.24
CA GLY A 197 5.82 -14.58 1.66
C GLY A 197 4.50 -13.82 1.55
N ARG A 198 3.41 -14.32 2.14
CA ARG A 198 2.14 -13.58 2.23
C ARG A 198 2.31 -12.42 3.20
N ALA A 199 1.71 -11.29 2.88
CA ALA A 199 1.81 -10.06 3.65
C ALA A 199 0.45 -9.60 4.17
N TRP A 200 0.44 -9.02 5.37
CA TRP A 200 -0.73 -8.38 5.97
C TRP A 200 -0.38 -6.98 6.45
N ALA A 201 -1.28 -6.04 6.18
CA ALA A 201 -1.18 -4.67 6.66
C ALA A 201 -1.27 -4.63 8.19
N VAL A 202 -0.45 -3.77 8.78
CA VAL A 202 -0.42 -3.48 10.21
C VAL A 202 -0.81 -2.02 10.38
N GLU A 203 -1.76 -1.76 11.28
CA GLU A 203 -2.22 -0.41 11.57
C GLU A 203 -1.78 0.00 12.98
N ILE A 204 -0.93 1.03 13.07
CA ILE A 204 -0.58 1.65 14.36
C ILE A 204 -1.80 2.44 14.84
N THR A 205 -2.34 2.04 15.99
CA THR A 205 -3.52 2.62 16.63
C THR A 205 -3.16 3.60 17.75
N GLU A 206 -2.00 3.43 18.38
CA GLU A 206 -1.49 4.34 19.41
C GLU A 206 0.00 4.61 19.16
N ASP A 207 0.39 5.85 19.35
CA ASP A 207 1.76 6.36 19.18
C ASP A 207 2.05 7.30 20.36
N ASP A 208 2.98 6.92 21.23
CA ASP A 208 3.36 7.70 22.42
C ASP A 208 4.67 8.49 22.23
N VAL A 209 5.25 8.48 21.03
CA VAL A 209 6.56 9.07 20.78
C VAL A 209 6.53 10.57 21.03
N ALA A 210 7.35 11.02 21.97
CA ALA A 210 7.57 12.43 22.22
C ALA A 210 8.30 13.08 21.04
N ILE A 211 7.84 14.27 20.62
CA ILE A 211 8.44 15.03 19.53
C ILE A 211 9.36 16.13 20.06
N ASP A 212 8.88 16.93 21.02
CA ASP A 212 9.59 18.13 21.50
C ASP A 212 10.42 17.86 22.77
N ASP A 213 9.97 16.97 23.64
CA ASP A 213 10.56 16.65 24.94
C ASP A 213 11.09 15.21 25.01
N ALA A 214 11.51 14.68 23.86
CA ALA A 214 12.08 13.34 23.77
C ALA A 214 13.36 13.21 24.62
N VAL A 215 13.41 12.19 25.48
CA VAL A 215 14.54 11.96 26.39
C VAL A 215 15.40 10.80 25.89
N VAL A 216 16.73 11.02 25.83
CA VAL A 216 17.70 9.98 25.46
C VAL A 216 17.57 8.79 26.40
N GLY A 217 17.50 7.59 25.85
CA GLY A 217 17.38 6.35 26.61
C GLY A 217 15.98 6.07 27.18
N LYS A 218 15.03 6.99 27.08
CA LYS A 218 13.62 6.72 27.46
C LYS A 218 12.95 5.89 26.37
N PRO A 219 12.30 4.76 26.72
CA PRO A 219 11.52 3.99 25.77
C PRO A 219 10.18 4.67 25.49
N TYR A 220 9.77 4.58 24.23
CA TYR A 220 8.49 4.99 23.67
C TYR A 220 7.90 3.78 22.91
N THR A 221 6.59 3.66 22.83
CA THR A 221 5.85 2.56 22.25
C THR A 221 4.88 2.98 21.12
N TYR A 222 4.87 2.17 20.08
CA TYR A 222 3.77 2.10 19.12
C TYR A 222 2.93 0.86 19.43
N THR A 223 1.63 1.04 19.60
CA THR A 223 0.68 -0.08 19.63
C THR A 223 0.01 -0.20 18.27
N ALA A 224 0.09 -1.37 17.66
CA ALA A 224 -0.49 -1.65 16.37
C ALA A 224 -1.31 -2.94 16.37
N ASN A 225 -2.21 -3.07 15.41
CA ASN A 225 -3.08 -4.23 15.26
C ASN A 225 -3.06 -4.75 13.82
N ALA A 226 -3.27 -6.05 13.65
CA ALA A 226 -3.47 -6.68 12.35
C ALA A 226 -4.42 -7.87 12.43
N VAL A 227 -4.97 -8.26 11.28
CA VAL A 227 -5.83 -9.43 11.14
C VAL A 227 -5.19 -10.44 10.20
N VAL A 228 -4.85 -11.61 10.72
CA VAL A 228 -4.16 -12.69 10.00
C VAL A 228 -5.02 -13.97 10.02
N PRO A 229 -4.80 -14.93 9.11
CA PRO A 229 -5.38 -16.26 9.24
C PRO A 229 -4.95 -16.91 10.56
N GLU A 230 -5.86 -17.60 11.23
CA GLU A 230 -5.61 -18.21 12.54
C GLU A 230 -4.42 -19.19 12.50
N GLY A 231 -4.35 -20.01 11.45
CA GLY A 231 -3.28 -21.00 11.26
C GLY A 231 -1.89 -20.42 11.04
N VAL A 232 -1.73 -19.11 10.81
CA VAL A 232 -0.41 -18.46 10.69
C VAL A 232 -0.14 -17.43 11.77
N ALA A 233 -1.09 -17.18 12.67
CA ALA A 233 -0.93 -16.13 13.68
C ALA A 233 0.35 -16.33 14.52
N GLY A 234 0.71 -17.58 14.82
CA GLY A 234 1.93 -17.93 15.56
C GLY A 234 3.23 -17.93 14.75
N GLU A 235 3.17 -17.77 13.42
CA GLU A 235 4.32 -17.96 12.52
C GLU A 235 4.72 -16.68 11.76
N VAL A 236 3.95 -15.62 11.90
CA VAL A 236 4.23 -14.34 11.25
C VAL A 236 5.43 -13.64 11.89
N GLU A 237 6.25 -13.04 11.04
CA GLU A 237 7.35 -12.15 11.39
C GLU A 237 6.92 -10.70 11.12
N LEU A 238 7.33 -9.77 11.99
CA LEU A 238 7.11 -8.34 11.81
C LEU A 238 8.25 -7.75 11.00
N ARG A 239 7.95 -7.17 9.85
CA ARG A 239 8.85 -6.31 9.08
C ARG A 239 8.60 -4.86 9.51
N LEU A 240 9.62 -4.25 10.06
CA LEU A 240 9.63 -2.86 10.48
C LEU A 240 10.64 -2.10 9.62
N ARG A 241 10.19 -1.04 8.95
CA ARG A 241 11.04 -0.09 8.23
C ARG A 241 11.10 1.20 9.03
N PRO A 242 12.25 1.50 9.67
CA PRO A 242 12.44 2.77 10.34
C PRO A 242 12.43 3.90 9.31
N ASP A 243 11.77 5.01 9.62
CA ASP A 243 12.00 6.25 8.88
C ASP A 243 13.24 6.92 9.47
N THR A 244 14.34 6.80 8.75
CA THR A 244 15.65 7.36 9.12
C THR A 244 15.89 8.75 8.55
N THR A 245 14.94 9.26 7.76
CA THR A 245 15.09 10.53 7.03
C THR A 245 14.34 11.66 7.70
N TYR A 246 13.18 11.38 8.28
CA TYR A 246 12.41 12.40 8.99
C TYR A 246 13.03 12.71 10.35
N ARG A 247 13.30 14.00 10.58
CA ARG A 247 13.75 14.52 11.87
C ARG A 247 12.84 15.64 12.37
N SER A 248 12.51 15.64 13.66
CA SER A 248 11.68 16.66 14.29
C SER A 248 12.31 18.05 14.32
N ASP A 249 13.65 18.13 14.27
CA ASP A 249 14.40 19.39 14.25
C ASP A 249 14.60 19.97 12.84
N THR A 250 14.00 19.36 11.82
CA THR A 250 14.09 19.84 10.43
C THR A 250 13.36 21.18 10.30
N PRO A 251 14.05 22.28 9.91
CA PRO A 251 13.41 23.56 9.66
C PRO A 251 12.29 23.47 8.62
N THR A 252 11.21 24.25 8.77
CA THR A 252 10.03 24.18 7.89
C THR A 252 10.37 24.44 6.42
N ASP A 253 11.31 25.34 6.15
CA ASP A 253 11.81 25.65 4.81
C ASP A 253 12.61 24.50 4.16
N GLN A 254 13.02 23.50 4.95
CA GLN A 254 13.77 22.33 4.49
C GLN A 254 12.92 21.06 4.37
N LEU A 255 11.69 21.02 4.90
CA LEU A 255 10.83 19.83 4.85
C LEU A 255 10.49 19.35 3.44
N LEU A 256 10.50 20.25 2.46
CA LEU A 256 10.24 19.96 1.04
C LEU A 256 11.50 20.05 0.17
N ALA A 257 12.65 20.36 0.76
CA ALA A 257 13.90 20.43 0.03
C ALA A 257 14.34 19.03 -0.37
N VAL A 258 14.74 18.86 -1.62
CA VAL A 258 15.41 17.63 -2.05
C VAL A 258 16.78 17.62 -1.38
N PRO A 259 17.16 16.55 -0.65
CA PRO A 259 18.46 16.47 -0.02
C PRO A 259 19.55 16.71 -1.07
N THR A 260 20.38 17.73 -0.89
CA THR A 260 21.49 18.03 -1.79
C THR A 260 22.76 17.26 -1.45
N ASP A 261 22.87 16.72 -0.23
CA ASP A 261 23.99 15.89 0.19
C ASP A 261 23.90 14.50 -0.47
N PRO A 262 24.91 14.09 -1.26
CA PRO A 262 24.96 12.74 -1.83
C PRO A 262 24.83 11.62 -0.80
N ALA A 263 25.34 11.79 0.42
CA ALA A 263 25.26 10.77 1.47
C ALA A 263 23.82 10.59 1.97
N GLU A 264 23.07 11.68 2.14
CA GLU A 264 21.64 11.62 2.52
C GLU A 264 20.79 11.06 1.38
N GLN A 265 21.12 11.39 0.12
CA GLN A 265 20.46 10.79 -1.04
C GLN A 265 20.73 9.28 -1.14
N GLU A 266 21.94 8.83 -0.80
CA GLU A 266 22.27 7.40 -0.77
C GLU A 266 21.52 6.70 0.36
N LYS A 267 21.50 7.27 1.57
CA LYS A 267 20.71 6.76 2.69
C LYS A 267 19.21 6.67 2.36
N ALA A 268 18.64 7.66 1.70
CA ALA A 268 17.24 7.65 1.27
C ALA A 268 16.93 6.54 0.24
N LYS A 269 17.94 6.00 -0.45
CA LYS A 269 17.78 4.85 -1.35
C LYS A 269 17.82 3.52 -0.61
N HIS A 270 18.39 3.47 0.59
CA HIS A 270 18.48 2.24 1.35
C HIS A 270 17.10 1.83 1.87
N LYS A 271 16.78 0.55 1.69
CA LYS A 271 15.54 -0.05 2.16
C LYS A 271 15.83 -1.02 3.29
N ASP A 272 16.35 -0.50 4.39
CA ASP A 272 16.62 -1.30 5.57
C ASP A 272 15.32 -1.76 6.21
N VAL A 273 15.23 -3.06 6.47
CA VAL A 273 14.09 -3.69 7.14
C VAL A 273 14.58 -4.46 8.34
N LEU A 274 14.06 -4.13 9.52
CA LEU A 274 14.23 -4.94 10.72
C LEU A 274 13.15 -6.02 10.74
N VAL A 275 13.54 -7.28 10.79
CA VAL A 275 12.61 -8.42 10.81
C VAL A 275 12.60 -9.04 12.20
N PHE A 276 11.56 -8.76 12.97
CA PHE A 276 11.37 -9.32 14.31
C PHE A 276 10.61 -10.63 14.23
N ARG A 277 11.23 -11.68 14.74
CA ARG A 277 10.58 -12.98 14.89
C ARG A 277 9.65 -12.98 16.10
N ARG A 278 8.57 -13.74 15.99
CA ARG A 278 7.70 -14.06 17.11
C ARG A 278 8.34 -15.10 18.02
#